data_AF-Q39RE5-F1
#
_entry.id   AF-Q39RE5-F1
#
_cell.length_a   1.000
_cell.length_b   1.000
_cell.length_c   1.000
_cell.angle_alpha   90.00
_cell.angle_beta   90.00
_cell.angle_gamma   90.00
#
_symmetry.space_group_name_H-M   'P 1'
#
loop_
_entity.id
_entity.type
_entity.pdbx_description
1 polymer ?
#
loop_
_entity_poly.entity_id
_entity_poly.type
_entity_poly.pdbx_seq_one_letter_code
_entity_poly.pdbx_strand_id
1 'polypeptide(L)'
;MAMIPNLDWYLSISTQQQLSPRCPYATVYHCPRYYQSLSLLGEAGSTGIAPAEDSRLKQQWEQTEVWPVTAEQATSISGPGNEVKHFMRFCPEVSYDRFGLFAAELHRFADEIDVDCTHKTLRNEGATPEDWRWNWSLVESMHYTQCPLYSLLRVGKGKDGPKPIFPDIGMPDSITSHLVSITECDDYTAQDVENLIVEMYEHPEIKTYEIYCRQENPHLQRALDDYRITGDTVKMHYYKDPDYELSFVKINKNAATSDWEKHLIATSPMYFKREITLSDRQRERMDRERSQTVWDRAQRHPVYVILMILAAIASLIGLVALFRGTEDNNKINSQTAPQLHEVAKTPVMRNLSSSSVASPPPVQEHTTSKNVRFEESLARMKVKLRSGMSYEQLVELLDEARVAKTMSGDIAPVQIRQFSCYEELENLWSQRTPNALLQRGVVSSWEEAKREYSFTEEPIINKKFAECYSY
;
A
#
# COMPACT_ATOMS: atom_id res chain seq x y z
N MET A 1 6.57 -13.68 24.56
CA MET A 1 5.43 -14.35 23.91
C MET A 1 5.89 -14.76 22.53
N ALA A 2 5.79 -16.06 22.19
CA ALA A 2 6.21 -16.52 20.87
C ALA A 2 5.25 -15.96 19.80
N MET A 3 5.78 -15.59 18.64
CA MET A 3 4.94 -15.23 17.49
C MET A 3 4.24 -16.51 16.99
N ILE A 4 2.92 -16.43 16.82
CA ILE A 4 2.10 -17.53 16.30
C ILE A 4 1.80 -17.21 14.83
N PRO A 5 2.31 -17.98 13.86
CA PRO A 5 2.06 -17.73 12.44
C PRO A 5 0.68 -18.22 12.01
N ASN A 6 -0.36 -17.68 12.66
CA ASN A 6 -1.76 -17.94 12.36
C ASN A 6 -2.27 -17.02 11.23
N LEU A 7 -3.58 -17.05 10.98
CA LEU A 7 -4.20 -16.20 9.94
C LEU A 7 -4.06 -14.71 10.22
N ASP A 8 -4.21 -14.27 11.47
CA ASP A 8 -4.08 -12.85 11.82
C ASP A 8 -2.67 -12.35 11.54
N TRP A 9 -1.66 -13.12 11.92
CA TRP A 9 -0.27 -12.83 11.58
C TRP A 9 -0.07 -12.71 10.07
N TYR A 10 -0.57 -13.68 9.30
CA TYR A 10 -0.43 -13.69 7.85
C TYR A 10 -1.12 -12.51 7.17
N LEU A 11 -2.37 -12.22 7.56
CA LEU A 11 -3.14 -11.10 7.05
C LEU A 11 -2.50 -9.76 7.41
N SER A 12 -1.94 -9.63 8.62
CA SER A 12 -1.27 -8.40 9.04
C SER A 12 -0.08 -8.05 8.12
N ILE A 13 0.69 -9.06 7.68
CA ILE A 13 1.79 -8.88 6.72
C ILE A 13 1.24 -8.47 5.35
N SER A 14 0.19 -9.15 4.87
CA SER A 14 -0.46 -8.81 3.59
C SER A 14 -1.00 -7.38 3.59
N THR A 15 -1.68 -6.97 4.66
CA THR A 15 -2.21 -5.60 4.82
C THR A 15 -1.09 -4.57 4.88
N GLN A 16 -0.04 -4.82 5.67
CA GLN A 16 1.11 -3.92 5.78
C GLN A 16 1.82 -3.72 4.43
N GLN A 17 1.88 -4.76 3.60
CA GLN A 17 2.52 -4.73 2.29
C GLN A 17 1.57 -4.35 1.15
N GLN A 18 0.27 -4.10 1.43
CA GLN A 18 -0.78 -3.84 0.44
C GLN A 18 -0.89 -4.95 -0.61
N LEU A 19 -0.89 -6.21 -0.16
CA LEU A 19 -0.93 -7.39 -1.01
C LEU A 19 -2.23 -8.16 -0.83
N SER A 20 -2.45 -9.13 -1.73
CA SER A 20 -3.55 -10.09 -1.62
C SER A 20 -3.48 -10.84 -0.28
N PRO A 21 -4.61 -11.08 0.40
CA PRO A 21 -4.66 -11.76 1.70
C PRO A 21 -4.22 -13.22 1.65
N ARG A 22 -4.20 -13.84 0.46
CA ARG A 22 -3.71 -15.20 0.20
C ARG A 22 -2.81 -15.23 -1.02
N CYS A 23 -1.97 -16.25 -1.12
CA CYS A 23 -1.10 -16.45 -2.27
C CYS A 23 -1.93 -16.66 -3.55
N PRO A 24 -1.75 -15.85 -4.60
CA PRO A 24 -2.52 -15.97 -5.85
C PRO A 24 -2.19 -17.25 -6.63
N TYR A 25 -1.11 -17.96 -6.28
CA TYR A 25 -0.68 -19.20 -6.93
C TYR A 25 -0.98 -20.45 -6.09
N ALA A 26 -1.78 -20.35 -5.03
CA ALA A 26 -2.08 -21.43 -4.08
C ALA A 26 -2.98 -22.53 -4.67
N THR A 27 -2.55 -23.17 -5.75
CA THR A 27 -3.26 -24.29 -6.39
C THR A 27 -2.26 -25.29 -6.98
N VAL A 28 -2.69 -26.54 -7.14
CA VAL A 28 -1.87 -27.62 -7.74
C VAL A 28 -1.47 -27.36 -9.20
N TYR A 29 -2.24 -26.52 -9.89
CA TYR A 29 -2.04 -26.18 -11.31
C TYR A 29 -1.11 -24.99 -11.53
N HIS A 30 -0.97 -24.11 -10.53
CA HIS A 30 -0.21 -22.86 -10.68
C HIS A 30 1.09 -22.81 -9.87
N CYS A 31 1.29 -23.70 -8.90
CA CYS A 31 2.51 -23.71 -8.10
C CYS A 31 3.03 -25.14 -7.85
N PRO A 32 4.28 -25.45 -8.26
CA PRO A 32 4.85 -26.78 -8.06
C PRO A 32 5.05 -27.10 -6.58
N ARG A 33 5.35 -26.12 -5.72
CA ARG A 33 5.47 -26.35 -4.26
C ARG A 33 4.13 -26.63 -3.60
N TYR A 34 3.05 -25.98 -4.05
CA TYR A 34 1.70 -26.29 -3.56
C TYR A 34 1.36 -27.74 -3.92
N TYR A 35 1.59 -28.12 -5.18
CA TYR A 35 1.44 -29.49 -5.66
C TYR A 35 2.28 -30.51 -4.84
N GLN A 36 3.60 -30.29 -4.73
CA GLN A 36 4.50 -31.20 -3.99
C GLN A 36 4.09 -31.36 -2.53
N SER A 37 3.72 -30.26 -1.86
CA SER A 37 3.25 -30.30 -0.47
C SER A 37 2.00 -31.14 -0.32
N LEU A 38 1.01 -30.96 -1.21
CA LEU A 38 -0.24 -31.69 -1.16
C LEU A 38 -0.08 -33.18 -1.51
N SER A 39 0.75 -33.50 -2.50
CA SER A 39 1.08 -34.87 -2.90
C SER A 39 1.71 -35.64 -1.72
N LEU A 40 2.70 -35.05 -1.05
CA LEU A 40 3.37 -35.65 0.12
C LEU A 40 2.47 -35.77 1.35
N LEU A 41 1.45 -34.93 1.51
CA LEU A 41 0.51 -35.08 2.63
C LEU A 41 -0.29 -36.38 2.59
N GLY A 42 -0.49 -36.97 1.40
CA GLY A 42 -1.09 -38.30 1.26
C GLY A 42 -0.27 -39.38 1.97
N GLU A 43 1.05 -39.32 1.83
CA GLU A 43 1.98 -40.22 2.53
C GLU A 43 2.01 -39.97 4.04
N ALA A 44 1.74 -38.73 4.47
CA ALA A 44 1.61 -38.35 5.88
C ALA A 44 0.20 -38.63 6.48
N GLY A 45 -0.60 -39.49 5.84
CA GLY A 45 -1.91 -39.93 6.34
C GLY A 45 -3.07 -38.98 6.08
N SER A 46 -2.90 -38.01 5.18
CA SER A 46 -4.00 -37.15 4.71
C SER A 46 -4.65 -37.75 3.46
N THR A 47 -5.78 -37.19 3.02
CA THR A 47 -6.37 -37.56 1.72
C THR A 47 -5.45 -37.09 0.60
N GLY A 48 -4.83 -38.03 -0.11
CA GLY A 48 -3.94 -37.74 -1.23
C GLY A 48 -4.69 -37.40 -2.52
N ILE A 49 -3.95 -36.85 -3.49
CA ILE A 49 -4.41 -36.68 -4.87
C ILE A 49 -4.62 -38.07 -5.49
N ALA A 50 -5.63 -38.23 -6.36
CA ALA A 50 -5.85 -39.50 -7.05
C ALA A 50 -4.57 -39.91 -7.83
N PRO A 51 -4.09 -41.16 -7.75
CA PRO A 51 -2.77 -41.55 -8.29
C PRO A 51 -2.55 -41.22 -9.77
N ALA A 52 -3.60 -41.36 -10.59
CA ALA A 52 -3.57 -41.03 -12.00
C ALA A 52 -3.37 -39.51 -12.24
N GLU A 53 -4.04 -38.69 -11.44
CA GLU A 53 -3.93 -37.23 -11.52
C GLU A 53 -2.59 -36.75 -10.94
N ASP A 54 -2.14 -37.33 -9.83
CA ASP A 54 -0.85 -37.02 -9.22
C ASP A 54 0.31 -37.30 -10.19
N SER A 55 0.29 -38.48 -10.84
CA SER A 55 1.29 -38.85 -11.86
C SER A 55 1.30 -37.89 -13.04
N ARG A 56 0.11 -37.44 -13.49
CA ARG A 56 -0.05 -36.49 -14.59
C ARG A 56 0.51 -35.12 -14.22
N LEU A 57 0.15 -34.60 -13.05
CA LEU A 57 0.63 -33.31 -12.54
C LEU A 57 2.15 -33.32 -12.36
N LYS A 58 2.70 -34.40 -11.82
CA LYS A 58 4.16 -34.59 -11.68
C LYS A 58 4.87 -34.47 -13.02
N GLN A 59 4.43 -35.25 -14.01
CA GLN A 59 5.06 -35.28 -15.33
C GLN A 59 5.04 -33.91 -16.02
N GLN A 60 3.97 -33.15 -15.84
CA GLN A 60 3.85 -31.79 -16.38
C GLN A 60 4.77 -30.81 -15.66
N TRP A 61 4.77 -30.83 -14.32
CA TRP A 61 5.64 -29.94 -13.55
C TRP A 61 7.12 -30.20 -13.77
N GLU A 62 7.55 -31.46 -13.89
CA GLU A 62 8.94 -31.86 -14.17
C GLU A 62 9.50 -31.26 -15.47
N GLN A 63 8.64 -30.85 -16.40
CA GLN A 63 9.04 -30.22 -17.67
C GLN A 63 9.25 -28.71 -17.55
N THR A 64 8.87 -28.10 -16.42
CA THR A 64 8.93 -26.65 -16.22
C THR A 64 10.25 -26.21 -15.59
N GLU A 65 10.67 -24.97 -15.89
CA GLU A 65 11.89 -24.38 -15.28
C GLU A 65 11.78 -24.14 -13.77
N VAL A 66 10.57 -24.17 -13.21
CA VAL A 66 10.30 -23.90 -11.79
C VAL A 66 10.28 -25.18 -10.95
N TRP A 67 10.48 -26.34 -11.56
CA TRP A 67 10.63 -27.60 -10.85
C TRP A 67 11.95 -27.64 -10.07
N PRO A 68 11.97 -28.11 -8.82
CA PRO A 68 13.21 -28.24 -8.06
C PRO A 68 14.22 -29.15 -8.76
N VAL A 69 15.43 -28.61 -9.00
CA VAL A 69 16.51 -29.37 -9.64
C VAL A 69 17.21 -30.29 -8.64
N THR A 70 17.22 -29.92 -7.36
CA THR A 70 17.89 -30.68 -6.30
C THR A 70 16.94 -31.00 -5.15
N ALA A 71 17.26 -32.05 -4.37
CA ALA A 71 16.49 -32.46 -3.21
C ALA A 71 16.48 -31.39 -2.09
N GLU A 72 17.51 -30.55 -2.04
CA GLU A 72 17.61 -29.39 -1.16
C GLU A 72 16.73 -28.21 -1.59
N GLN A 73 16.04 -28.30 -2.71
CA GLN A 73 15.03 -27.31 -3.10
C GLN A 73 13.62 -27.90 -3.04
N ALA A 74 13.52 -29.23 -3.18
CA ALA A 74 12.26 -29.96 -3.14
C ALA A 74 11.61 -29.89 -1.75
N THR A 75 10.28 -29.87 -1.75
CA THR A 75 9.48 -30.17 -0.56
C THR A 75 9.76 -31.60 -0.15
N SER A 76 9.92 -31.84 1.16
CA SER A 76 10.21 -33.16 1.68
C SER A 76 9.54 -33.41 3.02
N ILE A 77 9.29 -34.68 3.28
CA ILE A 77 8.87 -35.19 4.58
C ILE A 77 9.90 -36.20 5.07
N SER A 78 10.16 -36.23 6.38
CA SER A 78 11.06 -37.24 6.96
C SER A 78 10.70 -37.56 8.42
N GLY A 79 11.18 -38.71 8.89
CA GLY A 79 11.03 -39.16 10.27
C GLY A 79 11.43 -40.63 10.42
N PRO A 80 11.47 -41.14 11.66
CA PRO A 80 11.86 -42.51 11.92
C PRO A 80 10.77 -43.50 11.50
N GLY A 81 11.14 -44.54 10.75
CA GLY A 81 10.23 -45.61 10.34
C GLY A 81 9.09 -45.09 9.45
N ASN A 82 7.85 -45.37 9.86
CA ASN A 82 6.64 -44.93 9.16
C ASN A 82 6.04 -43.62 9.74
N GLU A 83 6.73 -42.98 10.68
CA GLU A 83 6.26 -41.74 11.28
C GLU A 83 6.82 -40.53 10.54
N VAL A 84 5.94 -39.65 10.07
CA VAL A 84 6.32 -38.36 9.49
C VAL A 84 6.40 -37.32 10.59
N LYS A 85 7.64 -36.88 10.91
CA LYS A 85 7.90 -35.91 11.99
C LYS A 85 8.38 -34.55 11.49
N HIS A 86 8.96 -34.50 10.30
CA HIS A 86 9.53 -33.28 9.74
C HIS A 86 8.89 -33.00 8.39
N PHE A 87 8.41 -31.76 8.22
CA PHE A 87 7.89 -31.23 6.98
C PHE A 87 8.79 -30.05 6.61
N MET A 88 9.46 -30.13 5.47
CA MET A 88 10.46 -29.14 5.04
C MET A 88 10.06 -28.54 3.69
N ARG A 89 10.25 -27.23 3.56
CA ARG A 89 9.95 -26.45 2.34
C ARG A 89 8.51 -26.63 1.84
N PHE A 90 7.57 -26.76 2.77
CA PHE A 90 6.16 -26.83 2.46
C PHE A 90 5.65 -25.48 1.93
N CYS A 91 4.58 -25.53 1.14
CA CYS A 91 3.80 -24.35 0.81
C CYS A 91 3.09 -23.86 2.08
N PRO A 92 3.27 -22.58 2.49
CA PRO A 92 2.66 -22.09 3.74
C PRO A 92 1.13 -22.15 3.73
N GLU A 93 0.52 -22.08 2.54
CA GLU A 93 -0.92 -22.24 2.34
C GLU A 93 -1.38 -23.66 2.69
N VAL A 94 -0.67 -24.68 2.17
CA VAL A 94 -0.95 -26.09 2.48
C VAL A 94 -0.68 -26.40 3.96
N SER A 95 0.39 -25.85 4.52
CA SER A 95 0.70 -25.97 5.95
C SER A 95 -0.40 -25.38 6.83
N TYR A 96 -0.97 -24.23 6.45
CA TYR A 96 -2.06 -23.63 7.19
C TYR A 96 -3.32 -24.48 7.12
N ASP A 97 -3.70 -24.94 5.92
CA ASP A 97 -4.91 -25.75 5.74
C ASP A 97 -4.83 -27.07 6.52
N ARG A 98 -3.63 -27.65 6.67
CA ARG A 98 -3.44 -28.92 7.38
C ARG A 98 -3.17 -28.75 8.89
N PHE A 99 -2.36 -27.78 9.28
CA PHE A 99 -1.80 -27.66 10.64
C PHE A 99 -2.23 -26.37 11.36
N GLY A 100 -2.95 -25.47 10.69
CA GLY A 100 -3.35 -24.16 11.23
C GLY A 100 -2.22 -23.14 11.32
N LEU A 101 -1.06 -23.41 10.73
CA LEU A 101 0.15 -22.58 10.81
C LEU A 101 0.71 -22.28 9.41
N PHE A 102 0.95 -21.00 9.12
CA PHE A 102 1.64 -20.57 7.91
C PHE A 102 3.15 -20.74 8.07
N ALA A 103 3.62 -21.95 7.79
CA ALA A 103 5.01 -22.35 7.97
C ALA A 103 5.57 -23.08 6.75
N ALA A 104 6.86 -22.87 6.49
CA ALA A 104 7.60 -23.64 5.48
C ALA A 104 8.27 -24.87 6.08
N GLU A 105 8.64 -24.81 7.37
CA GLU A 105 9.23 -25.93 8.11
C GLU A 105 8.47 -26.19 9.41
N LEU A 106 8.16 -27.46 9.66
CA LEU A 106 7.43 -27.94 10.84
C LEU A 106 8.10 -29.22 11.33
N HIS A 107 8.63 -29.20 12.56
CA HIS A 107 9.30 -30.35 13.16
C HIS A 107 8.58 -30.75 14.44
N ARG A 108 8.17 -32.02 14.51
CA ARG A 108 7.71 -32.64 15.75
C ARG A 108 8.89 -32.88 16.67
N PHE A 109 8.59 -33.08 17.95
CA PHE A 109 9.56 -33.53 18.94
C PHE A 109 10.14 -34.90 18.55
N ALA A 110 11.41 -35.12 18.90
CA ALA A 110 12.08 -36.37 18.52
C ALA A 110 11.46 -37.56 19.27
N ASP A 111 11.19 -37.38 20.57
CA ASP A 111 10.58 -38.37 21.45
C ASP A 111 9.66 -37.74 22.51
N GLU A 112 9.09 -38.59 23.37
CA GLU A 112 8.20 -38.20 24.46
C GLU A 112 8.93 -37.42 25.57
N ILE A 113 10.24 -37.63 25.74
CA ILE A 113 11.04 -36.94 26.76
C ILE A 113 11.16 -35.45 26.38
N ASP A 114 11.42 -35.16 25.11
CA ASP A 114 11.45 -33.78 24.60
C ASP A 114 10.09 -33.09 24.75
N VAL A 115 9.00 -33.82 24.50
CA VAL A 115 7.62 -33.32 24.68
C VAL A 115 7.39 -32.94 26.14
N ASP A 116 7.67 -33.85 27.07
CA ASP A 116 7.43 -33.63 28.51
C ASP A 116 8.28 -32.47 29.07
N CYS A 117 9.55 -32.39 28.66
CA CYS A 117 10.43 -31.29 29.03
C CYS A 117 9.91 -29.95 28.52
N THR A 118 9.48 -29.90 27.27
CA THR A 118 8.94 -28.67 26.65
C THR A 118 7.61 -28.28 27.29
N HIS A 119 6.69 -29.23 27.46
CA HIS A 119 5.38 -28.99 28.08
C HIS A 119 5.50 -28.49 29.51
N LYS A 120 6.41 -29.06 30.31
CA LYS A 120 6.69 -28.57 31.66
C LYS A 120 7.18 -27.13 31.64
N THR A 121 8.07 -26.78 30.72
CA THR A 121 8.58 -25.42 30.54
C THR A 121 7.45 -24.46 30.15
N LEU A 122 6.63 -24.82 29.16
CA LEU A 122 5.49 -24.01 28.70
C LEU A 122 4.44 -23.78 29.79
N ARG A 123 4.16 -24.79 30.63
CA ARG A 123 3.27 -24.63 31.81
C ARG A 123 3.82 -23.61 32.79
N ASN A 124 5.13 -23.66 33.05
CA ASN A 124 5.79 -22.72 33.96
C ASN A 124 5.86 -21.30 33.39
N GLU A 125 5.96 -21.16 32.06
CA GLU A 125 5.89 -19.87 31.36
C GLU A 125 4.47 -19.28 31.29
N GLY A 126 3.43 -20.07 31.61
CA GLY A 126 2.04 -19.68 31.40
C GLY A 126 1.68 -19.54 29.92
N ALA A 127 2.30 -20.33 29.04
CA ALA A 127 1.99 -20.33 27.61
C ALA A 127 0.52 -20.73 27.37
N THR A 128 -0.13 -20.07 26.40
CA THR A 128 -1.53 -20.35 26.08
C THR A 128 -1.66 -21.69 25.33
N PRO A 129 -2.82 -22.37 25.38
CA PRO A 129 -3.02 -23.63 24.66
C PRO A 129 -2.82 -23.55 23.13
N GLU A 130 -2.95 -22.36 22.56
CA GLU A 130 -2.78 -22.08 21.13
C GLU A 130 -1.31 -21.93 20.71
N ASP A 131 -0.38 -21.92 21.67
CA ASP A 131 1.05 -21.84 21.39
C ASP A 131 1.48 -23.09 20.59
N TRP A 132 2.00 -22.88 19.39
CA TRP A 132 2.41 -23.97 18.51
C TRP A 132 3.48 -24.86 19.15
N ARG A 133 4.24 -24.34 20.13
CA ARG A 133 5.28 -25.08 20.88
C ARG A 133 4.73 -26.27 21.67
N TRP A 134 3.41 -26.35 21.89
CA TRP A 134 2.79 -27.56 22.45
C TRP A 134 2.88 -28.77 21.51
N ASN A 135 2.94 -28.53 20.21
CA ASN A 135 2.83 -29.57 19.19
C ASN A 135 4.11 -29.76 18.37
N TRP A 136 4.95 -28.74 18.31
CA TRP A 136 6.11 -28.68 17.42
C TRP A 136 7.35 -28.21 18.19
N SER A 137 8.49 -28.82 17.89
CA SER A 137 9.81 -28.41 18.41
C SER A 137 10.37 -27.22 17.63
N LEU A 138 10.03 -27.13 16.33
CA LEU A 138 10.42 -26.03 15.45
C LEU A 138 9.30 -25.69 14.48
N VAL A 139 9.04 -24.39 14.32
CA VAL A 139 8.17 -23.82 13.29
C VAL A 139 8.93 -22.67 12.63
N GLU A 140 9.21 -22.80 11.33
CA GLU A 140 9.73 -21.70 10.52
C GLU A 140 8.57 -21.05 9.76
N SER A 141 8.04 -19.96 10.32
CA SER A 141 6.94 -19.19 9.73
C SER A 141 7.32 -18.64 8.35
N MET A 142 6.39 -18.67 7.40
CA MET A 142 6.63 -18.11 6.07
C MET A 142 5.37 -17.47 5.50
N HIS A 143 5.46 -16.18 5.15
CA HIS A 143 4.47 -15.53 4.30
C HIS A 143 4.74 -15.85 2.83
N TYR A 144 3.72 -15.92 1.97
CA TYR A 144 3.91 -16.35 0.58
C TYR A 144 4.89 -15.48 -0.22
N THR A 145 5.02 -14.20 0.12
CA THR A 145 5.98 -13.28 -0.52
C THR A 145 7.43 -13.61 -0.22
N GLN A 146 7.69 -14.35 0.86
CA GLN A 146 9.01 -14.84 1.24
C GLN A 146 9.35 -16.18 0.57
N CYS A 147 8.39 -16.83 -0.09
CA CYS A 147 8.61 -18.08 -0.80
C CYS A 147 9.54 -17.84 -2.01
N PRO A 148 10.66 -18.58 -2.15
CA PRO A 148 11.58 -18.40 -3.29
C PRO A 148 10.93 -18.61 -4.67
N LEU A 149 9.86 -19.39 -4.75
CA LEU A 149 9.13 -19.61 -6.01
C LEU A 149 8.18 -18.47 -6.36
N TYR A 150 7.74 -17.67 -5.38
CA TYR A 150 6.76 -16.61 -5.63
C TYR A 150 7.29 -15.57 -6.61
N SER A 151 8.56 -15.18 -6.50
CA SER A 151 9.20 -14.24 -7.43
C SER A 151 9.27 -14.79 -8.86
N LEU A 152 9.54 -16.08 -9.03
CA LEU A 152 9.59 -16.75 -10.33
C LEU A 152 8.20 -16.81 -10.98
N LEU A 153 7.19 -17.24 -10.21
CA LEU A 153 5.80 -17.33 -10.67
C LEU A 153 5.24 -15.95 -11.04
N ARG A 154 5.57 -14.91 -10.25
CA ARG A 154 5.19 -13.51 -10.53
C ARG A 154 5.75 -12.96 -11.83
N VAL A 155 6.94 -13.39 -12.25
CA VAL A 155 7.54 -13.01 -13.55
C VAL A 155 6.92 -13.82 -14.71
N GLY A 156 6.03 -14.77 -14.41
CA GLY A 156 5.38 -15.62 -15.40
C GLY A 156 6.18 -16.87 -15.76
N LYS A 157 7.25 -17.19 -15.04
CA LYS A 157 7.89 -18.50 -15.16
C LYS A 157 6.95 -19.54 -14.55
N GLY A 158 6.57 -20.56 -15.32
CA GLY A 158 5.59 -21.58 -14.90
C GLY A 158 4.19 -21.42 -15.51
N LYS A 159 3.97 -20.48 -16.44
CA LYS A 159 2.73 -20.40 -17.24
C LYS A 159 2.44 -21.67 -18.04
N ASP A 160 3.48 -22.43 -18.38
CA ASP A 160 3.37 -23.73 -19.05
C ASP A 160 3.07 -24.89 -18.07
N GLY A 161 2.68 -24.57 -16.83
CA GLY A 161 2.28 -25.56 -15.84
C GLY A 161 1.04 -26.36 -16.24
N PRO A 162 0.65 -27.34 -15.41
CA PRO A 162 -0.52 -28.16 -15.62
C PRO A 162 -1.77 -27.34 -15.88
N LYS A 163 -2.38 -27.51 -17.06
CA LYS A 163 -3.72 -26.98 -17.31
C LYS A 163 -4.77 -27.92 -16.71
N PRO A 164 -5.86 -27.40 -16.12
CA PRO A 164 -6.97 -28.22 -15.65
C PRO A 164 -7.62 -29.00 -16.82
N ILE A 165 -8.13 -30.21 -16.55
CA ILE A 165 -8.76 -31.08 -17.57
C ILE A 165 -10.16 -30.57 -17.98
N PHE A 166 -10.83 -29.85 -17.08
CA PHE A 166 -12.05 -29.14 -17.45
C PHE A 166 -11.69 -28.01 -18.41
N PRO A 167 -12.48 -27.78 -19.49
CA PRO A 167 -12.30 -26.61 -20.33
C PRO A 167 -12.28 -25.44 -19.39
N ASP A 168 -11.14 -24.77 -19.36
CA ASP A 168 -10.92 -23.55 -18.61
C ASP A 168 -12.15 -22.69 -18.90
N ILE A 169 -13.05 -22.52 -17.92
CA ILE A 169 -13.95 -21.38 -17.93
C ILE A 169 -12.99 -20.23 -17.65
N GLY A 170 -12.25 -19.86 -18.70
CA GLY A 170 -10.87 -19.44 -18.57
C GLY A 170 -10.75 -18.38 -17.50
N MET A 171 -9.92 -18.62 -16.49
CA MET A 171 -9.25 -17.46 -15.93
C MET A 171 -8.33 -16.96 -17.04
N PRO A 172 -8.64 -15.79 -17.65
CA PRO A 172 -8.01 -15.38 -18.89
C PRO A 172 -6.47 -15.33 -18.71
N ASP A 173 -5.73 -15.69 -19.78
CA ASP A 173 -4.24 -15.75 -19.84
C ASP A 173 -3.54 -14.46 -19.35
N SER A 174 -4.31 -13.38 -19.31
CA SER A 174 -4.14 -12.29 -18.36
C SER A 174 -5.48 -12.02 -17.69
N ILE A 175 -5.57 -12.13 -16.37
CA ILE A 175 -6.55 -11.32 -15.64
C ILE A 175 -6.04 -9.89 -15.78
N THR A 176 -6.35 -9.24 -16.90
CA THR A 176 -6.54 -7.81 -16.86
C THR A 176 -7.74 -7.63 -15.94
N SER A 177 -7.46 -7.44 -14.65
CA SER A 177 -8.41 -6.85 -13.73
C SER A 177 -8.64 -5.43 -14.23
N HIS A 178 -9.43 -5.31 -15.28
CA HIS A 178 -10.18 -4.11 -15.50
C HIS A 178 -11.06 -4.05 -14.26
N LEU A 179 -10.75 -3.15 -13.32
CA LEU A 179 -11.77 -2.77 -12.36
C LEU A 179 -12.91 -2.25 -13.24
N VAL A 180 -14.03 -2.95 -13.18
CA VAL A 180 -15.20 -2.63 -13.97
C VAL A 180 -16.23 -2.13 -12.98
N SER A 181 -16.44 -0.82 -12.97
CA SER A 181 -17.57 -0.23 -12.27
C SER A 181 -18.81 -0.49 -13.12
N ILE A 182 -19.70 -1.35 -12.61
CA ILE A 182 -21.02 -1.64 -13.20
C ILE A 182 -22.05 -0.94 -12.34
N THR A 183 -22.84 -0.08 -12.97
CA THR A 183 -23.77 0.76 -12.26
C THR A 183 -25.17 0.59 -12.85
N GLU A 184 -26.11 0.11 -12.02
CA GLU A 184 -27.53 0.05 -12.37
C GLU A 184 -28.09 1.47 -12.24
N CYS A 185 -28.57 2.04 -13.36
CA CYS A 185 -28.66 3.49 -13.52
C CYS A 185 -29.90 4.15 -12.89
N ASP A 186 -30.78 3.40 -12.26
CA ASP A 186 -32.07 3.94 -11.82
C ASP A 186 -31.92 4.95 -10.66
N ASP A 187 -30.81 4.90 -9.92
CA ASP A 187 -30.64 5.66 -8.66
C ASP A 187 -29.54 6.74 -8.67
N TYR A 188 -28.87 7.00 -9.79
CA TYR A 188 -27.81 8.01 -9.83
C TYR A 188 -28.35 9.41 -9.55
N THR A 189 -27.88 10.04 -8.48
CA THR A 189 -28.09 11.47 -8.23
C THR A 189 -27.05 12.31 -8.99
N ALA A 190 -27.27 13.62 -9.06
CA ALA A 190 -26.27 14.54 -9.62
C ALA A 190 -24.90 14.40 -8.91
N GLN A 191 -24.89 14.16 -7.59
CA GLN A 191 -23.66 14.02 -6.82
C GLN A 191 -22.93 12.72 -7.15
N ASP A 192 -23.65 11.63 -7.40
CA ASP A 192 -23.05 10.34 -7.77
C ASP A 192 -22.35 10.43 -9.12
N VAL A 193 -22.90 11.20 -10.06
CA VAL A 193 -22.25 11.49 -11.35
C VAL A 193 -20.97 12.31 -11.16
N GLU A 194 -20.97 13.30 -10.24
CA GLU A 194 -19.74 14.03 -9.89
C GLU A 194 -18.67 13.11 -9.30
N ASN A 195 -19.06 12.24 -8.37
CA ASN A 195 -18.16 11.29 -7.74
C ASN A 195 -17.58 10.31 -8.78
N LEU A 196 -18.41 9.83 -9.70
CA LEU A 196 -17.99 8.98 -10.80
C LEU A 196 -16.96 9.68 -11.71
N ILE A 197 -17.19 10.96 -12.04
CA ILE A 197 -16.24 11.76 -12.83
C ILE A 197 -14.89 11.89 -12.13
N VAL A 198 -14.89 12.09 -10.80
CA VAL A 198 -13.66 12.13 -10.00
C VAL A 198 -12.95 10.77 -10.02
N GLU A 199 -13.68 9.69 -9.80
CA GLU A 199 -13.13 8.33 -9.82
C GLU A 199 -12.49 7.99 -11.18
N MET A 200 -13.18 8.31 -12.28
CA MET A 200 -12.65 8.12 -13.65
C MET A 200 -11.42 8.97 -13.95
N TYR A 201 -11.26 10.12 -13.29
CA TYR A 201 -10.08 10.97 -13.41
C TYR A 201 -8.91 10.44 -12.58
N GLU A 202 -9.16 9.99 -11.35
CA GLU A 202 -8.14 9.44 -10.46
C GLU A 202 -7.64 8.07 -10.91
N HIS A 203 -8.50 7.31 -11.59
CA HIS A 203 -8.24 5.93 -12.02
C HIS A 203 -8.55 5.70 -13.51
N PRO A 204 -7.76 6.28 -14.44
CA PRO A 204 -8.01 6.17 -15.88
C PRO A 204 -7.87 4.74 -16.43
N GLU A 205 -7.30 3.81 -15.67
CA GLU A 205 -7.19 2.39 -15.99
C GLU A 205 -8.50 1.60 -15.81
N ILE A 206 -9.45 2.16 -15.05
CA ILE A 206 -10.75 1.55 -14.73
C ILE A 206 -11.71 1.80 -15.88
N LYS A 207 -12.29 0.73 -16.43
CA LYS A 207 -13.30 0.85 -17.47
C LYS A 207 -14.67 0.95 -16.82
N THR A 208 -15.34 2.07 -17.02
CA THR A 208 -16.68 2.32 -16.49
C THR A 208 -17.73 1.94 -17.53
N TYR A 209 -18.75 1.19 -17.11
CA TYR A 209 -19.87 0.85 -17.97
C TYR A 209 -21.20 1.22 -17.33
N GLU A 210 -22.03 1.93 -18.09
CA GLU A 210 -23.43 2.17 -17.74
C GLU A 210 -24.27 1.00 -18.26
N ILE A 211 -25.08 0.41 -17.38
CA ILE A 211 -26.07 -0.60 -17.75
C ILE A 211 -27.46 -0.08 -17.41
N TYR A 212 -28.31 0.08 -18.43
CA TYR A 212 -29.64 0.68 -18.27
C TYR A 212 -30.73 -0.09 -19.03
N CYS A 213 -31.96 -0.02 -18.52
CA CYS A 213 -33.14 -0.62 -19.12
C CYS A 213 -34.13 0.46 -19.59
N ARG A 214 -34.36 0.56 -20.91
CA ARG A 214 -35.33 1.43 -21.59
C ARG A 214 -35.15 2.95 -21.43
N GLN A 215 -34.75 3.45 -20.27
CA GLN A 215 -34.59 4.87 -19.99
C GLN A 215 -33.19 5.13 -19.44
N GLU A 216 -32.53 6.16 -19.96
CA GLU A 216 -31.22 6.61 -19.50
C GLU A 216 -31.36 7.45 -18.24
N ASN A 217 -30.35 7.41 -17.37
CA ASN A 217 -30.36 8.27 -16.20
C ASN A 217 -30.23 9.74 -16.64
N PRO A 218 -31.13 10.65 -16.21
CA PRO A 218 -31.13 12.03 -16.69
C PRO A 218 -29.88 12.83 -16.26
N HIS A 219 -29.25 12.48 -15.14
CA HIS A 219 -28.03 13.15 -14.69
C HIS A 219 -26.82 12.71 -15.50
N LEU A 220 -26.73 11.41 -15.81
CA LEU A 220 -25.68 10.88 -16.67
C LEU A 220 -25.84 11.39 -18.12
N GLN A 221 -27.09 11.44 -18.61
CA GLN A 221 -27.40 12.02 -19.91
C GLN A 221 -27.03 13.50 -19.96
N ARG A 222 -27.31 14.28 -18.92
CA ARG A 222 -26.84 15.67 -18.82
C ARG A 222 -25.31 15.76 -18.88
N ALA A 223 -24.58 14.86 -18.22
CA ALA A 223 -23.12 14.86 -18.28
C ALA A 223 -22.57 14.49 -19.67
N LEU A 224 -23.25 13.60 -20.40
CA LEU A 224 -22.96 13.30 -21.81
C LEU A 224 -23.24 14.52 -22.70
N ASP A 225 -24.40 15.16 -22.54
CA ASP A 225 -24.82 16.35 -23.30
C ASP A 225 -23.87 17.54 -23.05
N ASP A 226 -23.39 17.70 -21.81
CA ASP A 226 -22.41 18.72 -21.41
C ASP A 226 -20.97 18.39 -21.86
N TYR A 227 -20.75 17.26 -22.56
CA TYR A 227 -19.44 16.74 -22.96
C TYR A 227 -18.47 16.58 -21.79
N ARG A 228 -18.97 16.26 -20.60
CA ARG A 228 -18.13 15.96 -19.43
C ARG A 228 -17.61 14.53 -19.47
N ILE A 229 -18.44 13.64 -19.99
CA ILE A 229 -18.15 12.24 -20.27
C ILE A 229 -18.52 11.94 -21.73
N THR A 230 -17.96 10.89 -22.29
CA THR A 230 -18.22 10.39 -23.64
C THR A 230 -18.69 8.94 -23.56
N GLY A 231 -19.63 8.53 -24.42
CA GLY A 231 -20.23 7.20 -24.39
C GLY A 231 -20.74 6.76 -25.75
N ASP A 232 -19.81 6.68 -26.71
CA ASP A 232 -20.09 6.42 -28.13
C ASP A 232 -20.49 4.97 -28.43
N THR A 233 -20.06 4.02 -27.60
CA THR A 233 -20.22 2.60 -27.86
C THR A 233 -21.33 2.00 -27.01
N VAL A 234 -22.50 1.80 -27.62
CA VAL A 234 -23.63 1.08 -27.00
C VAL A 234 -23.71 -0.35 -27.53
N LYS A 235 -23.63 -1.32 -26.62
CA LYS A 235 -23.80 -2.74 -26.91
C LYS A 235 -25.16 -3.20 -26.38
N MET A 236 -25.91 -3.95 -27.19
CA MET A 236 -27.25 -4.44 -26.86
C MET A 236 -27.23 -5.91 -26.43
N HIS A 237 -28.40 -6.41 -26.00
CA HIS A 237 -28.67 -7.80 -25.65
C HIS A 237 -27.97 -8.29 -24.36
N TYR A 238 -27.97 -7.44 -23.34
CA TYR A 238 -27.60 -7.84 -21.98
C TYR A 238 -28.85 -8.17 -21.18
N TYR A 239 -28.78 -9.19 -20.33
CA TYR A 239 -29.86 -9.63 -19.46
C TYR A 239 -29.29 -9.84 -18.05
N LYS A 240 -30.06 -9.45 -17.02
CA LYS A 240 -29.66 -9.65 -15.62
C LYS A 240 -29.62 -11.14 -15.31
N ASP A 241 -28.53 -11.59 -14.70
CA ASP A 241 -28.35 -12.98 -14.29
C ASP A 241 -29.26 -13.29 -13.09
N PRO A 242 -30.11 -14.33 -13.13
CA PRO A 242 -31.01 -14.66 -12.02
C PRO A 242 -30.27 -15.11 -10.75
N ASP A 243 -29.07 -15.66 -10.90
CA ASP A 243 -28.30 -16.22 -9.77
C ASP A 243 -27.34 -15.18 -9.15
N TYR A 244 -27.07 -14.07 -9.87
CA TYR A 244 -26.08 -13.06 -9.48
C TYR A 244 -26.62 -11.64 -9.67
N GLU A 245 -26.92 -10.95 -8.56
CA GLU A 245 -27.60 -9.65 -8.53
C GLU A 245 -26.90 -8.53 -9.33
N LEU A 246 -25.57 -8.58 -9.49
CA LEU A 246 -24.79 -7.57 -10.22
C LEU A 246 -24.18 -8.09 -11.53
N SER A 247 -24.58 -9.29 -11.96
CA SER A 247 -24.07 -9.90 -13.18
C SER A 247 -25.03 -9.71 -14.35
N PHE A 248 -24.46 -9.47 -15.53
CA PHE A 248 -25.20 -9.33 -16.77
C PHE A 248 -24.62 -10.27 -17.82
N VAL A 249 -25.47 -11.09 -18.42
CA VAL A 249 -25.11 -12.04 -19.47
C VAL A 249 -25.46 -11.46 -20.82
N LYS A 250 -24.50 -11.50 -21.76
CA LYS A 250 -24.74 -11.12 -23.15
C LYS A 250 -25.30 -12.30 -23.92
N ILE A 251 -26.58 -12.25 -24.28
CA ILE A 251 -27.26 -13.35 -25.00
C ILE A 251 -27.79 -12.81 -26.32
N ASN A 252 -27.24 -13.24 -27.45
CA ASN A 252 -27.80 -12.87 -28.75
C ASN A 252 -29.12 -13.63 -28.96
N LYS A 253 -30.23 -12.89 -29.15
CA LYS A 253 -31.57 -13.44 -29.32
C LYS A 253 -31.66 -14.53 -30.41
N ASN A 254 -30.88 -14.39 -31.47
CA ASN A 254 -30.88 -15.34 -32.59
C ASN A 254 -29.91 -16.53 -32.40
N ALA A 255 -29.06 -16.49 -31.37
CA ALA A 255 -28.05 -17.51 -31.10
C ALA A 255 -28.26 -18.23 -29.76
N ALA A 256 -29.36 -17.98 -29.06
CA ALA A 256 -29.70 -18.66 -27.81
C ALA A 256 -29.92 -20.16 -28.06
N THR A 257 -29.06 -21.00 -27.48
CA THR A 257 -29.08 -22.45 -27.70
C THR A 257 -29.77 -23.16 -26.54
N SER A 258 -29.57 -22.69 -25.31
CA SER A 258 -30.11 -23.32 -24.12
C SER A 258 -31.55 -22.88 -23.84
N ASP A 259 -32.30 -23.70 -23.13
CA ASP A 259 -33.68 -23.37 -22.76
C ASP A 259 -33.75 -22.28 -21.68
N TRP A 260 -32.72 -22.17 -20.82
CA TRP A 260 -32.62 -21.09 -19.84
C TRP A 260 -32.33 -19.74 -20.50
N GLU A 261 -31.49 -19.68 -21.54
CA GLU A 261 -31.23 -18.45 -22.31
C GLU A 261 -32.52 -17.96 -22.99
N LYS A 262 -33.25 -18.87 -23.63
CA LYS A 262 -34.55 -18.56 -24.27
C LYS A 262 -35.58 -18.09 -23.24
N HIS A 263 -35.62 -18.74 -22.08
CA HIS A 263 -36.50 -18.33 -20.99
C HIS A 263 -36.14 -16.93 -20.50
N LEU A 264 -34.86 -16.65 -20.24
CA LEU A 264 -34.38 -15.35 -19.78
C LEU A 264 -34.68 -14.23 -20.79
N ILE A 265 -34.52 -14.49 -22.09
CA ILE A 265 -34.90 -13.55 -23.16
C ILE A 265 -36.41 -13.26 -23.15
N ALA A 266 -37.24 -14.25 -22.81
CA ALA A 266 -38.69 -14.12 -22.82
C ALA A 266 -39.23 -13.41 -21.57
N THR A 267 -38.58 -13.57 -20.42
CA THR A 267 -39.07 -13.09 -19.13
C THR A 267 -38.39 -11.80 -18.64
N SER A 268 -37.10 -11.63 -18.93
CA SER A 268 -36.32 -10.49 -18.43
C SER A 268 -36.26 -9.33 -19.44
N PRO A 269 -36.24 -8.08 -18.96
CA PRO A 269 -36.03 -6.95 -19.84
C PRO A 269 -34.61 -6.97 -20.43
N MET A 270 -34.49 -6.45 -21.65
CA MET A 270 -33.19 -6.27 -22.29
C MET A 270 -32.53 -4.99 -21.77
N TYR A 271 -31.26 -5.09 -21.43
CA TYR A 271 -30.39 -3.99 -21.01
C TYR A 271 -29.41 -3.59 -22.13
N PHE A 272 -29.03 -2.32 -22.10
CA PHE A 272 -27.99 -1.72 -22.93
C PHE A 272 -26.75 -1.52 -22.07
N LYS A 273 -25.57 -1.81 -22.64
CA LYS A 273 -24.27 -1.56 -22.02
C LYS A 273 -23.54 -0.47 -22.79
N ARG A 274 -23.30 0.68 -22.17
CA ARG A 274 -22.52 1.78 -22.74
C ARG A 274 -21.18 1.88 -22.04
N GLU A 275 -20.09 1.94 -22.79
CA GLU A 275 -18.77 2.26 -22.22
C GLU A 275 -18.67 3.77 -22.04
N ILE A 276 -18.40 4.23 -20.82
CA ILE A 276 -18.29 5.65 -20.51
C ILE A 276 -16.84 5.99 -20.20
N THR A 277 -16.36 7.05 -20.84
CA THR A 277 -15.01 7.58 -20.67
C THR A 277 -15.07 9.07 -20.34
N LEU A 278 -14.05 9.58 -19.65
CA LEU A 278 -13.95 11.00 -19.36
C LEU A 278 -13.58 11.74 -20.65
N SER A 279 -14.26 12.84 -20.97
CA SER A 279 -13.89 13.60 -22.16
C SER A 279 -12.52 14.26 -21.97
N ASP A 280 -11.76 14.42 -23.06
CA ASP A 280 -10.46 15.10 -23.02
C ASP A 280 -10.58 16.51 -22.44
N ARG A 281 -11.66 17.23 -22.81
CA ARG A 281 -11.96 18.58 -22.32
C ARG A 281 -12.18 18.61 -20.81
N GLN A 282 -12.91 17.63 -20.26
CA GLN A 282 -13.16 17.56 -18.83
C GLN A 282 -11.88 17.16 -18.07
N ARG A 283 -11.07 16.27 -18.63
CA ARG A 283 -9.76 15.91 -18.08
C ARG A 283 -8.83 17.12 -17.99
N GLU A 284 -8.70 17.90 -19.07
CA GLU A 284 -7.91 19.15 -19.08
C GLU A 284 -8.41 20.19 -18.08
N ARG A 285 -9.74 20.26 -17.85
CA ARG A 285 -10.31 21.13 -16.82
C ARG A 285 -9.86 20.69 -15.44
N MET A 286 -9.98 19.42 -15.12
CA MET A 286 -9.57 18.87 -13.82
C MET A 286 -8.07 18.99 -13.59
N ASP A 287 -7.23 18.80 -14.62
CA ASP A 287 -5.78 19.01 -14.53
C ASP A 287 -5.42 20.47 -14.19
N ARG A 288 -6.14 21.44 -14.75
CA ARG A 288 -5.97 22.86 -14.41
C ARG A 288 -6.39 23.16 -12.98
N GLU A 289 -7.54 22.65 -12.53
CA GLU A 289 -8.02 22.81 -11.16
C GLU A 289 -7.06 22.16 -10.15
N ARG A 290 -6.55 20.95 -10.44
CA ARG A 290 -5.54 20.27 -9.63
C ARG A 290 -4.23 21.06 -9.58
N SER A 291 -3.78 21.58 -10.72
CA SER A 291 -2.57 22.42 -10.78
C SER A 291 -2.72 23.71 -9.96
N GLN A 292 -3.90 24.33 -9.98
CA GLN A 292 -4.20 25.51 -9.17
C GLN A 292 -4.18 25.17 -7.67
N THR A 293 -4.81 24.08 -7.24
CA THR A 293 -4.79 23.69 -5.81
C THR A 293 -3.38 23.38 -5.30
N VAL A 294 -2.52 22.79 -6.13
CA VAL A 294 -1.10 22.58 -5.81
C VAL A 294 -0.37 23.92 -5.70
N TRP A 295 -0.61 24.85 -6.62
CA TRP A 295 -0.05 26.20 -6.57
C TRP A 295 -0.50 26.98 -5.33
N ASP A 296 -1.78 26.92 -4.99
CA ASP A 296 -2.33 27.57 -3.80
C ASP A 296 -1.75 26.97 -2.51
N ARG A 297 -1.60 25.64 -2.45
CA ARG A 297 -0.91 24.97 -1.34
C ARG A 297 0.56 25.35 -1.27
N ALA A 298 1.25 25.45 -2.41
CA ALA A 298 2.64 25.88 -2.48
C ALA A 298 2.80 27.34 -1.99
N GLN A 299 1.92 28.25 -2.41
CA GLN A 299 1.93 29.65 -1.95
C GLN A 299 1.62 29.80 -0.45
N ARG A 300 0.81 28.90 0.12
CA ARG A 300 0.53 28.86 1.56
C ARG A 300 1.60 28.12 2.37
N HIS A 301 2.53 27.43 1.73
CA HIS A 301 3.59 26.71 2.45
C HIS A 301 4.58 27.70 3.07
N PRO A 302 4.90 27.60 4.37
CA PRO A 302 5.68 28.61 5.08
C PRO A 302 7.06 28.83 4.48
N VAL A 303 7.70 27.77 3.97
CA VAL A 303 9.01 27.86 3.29
C VAL A 303 8.93 28.73 2.02
N TYR A 304 7.86 28.57 1.22
CA TYR A 304 7.70 29.34 -0.02
C TYR A 304 7.43 30.82 0.30
N VAL A 305 6.60 31.10 1.32
CA VAL A 305 6.36 32.46 1.82
C VAL A 305 7.67 33.12 2.27
N ILE A 306 8.51 32.40 3.02
CA ILE A 306 9.83 32.90 3.45
C ILE A 306 10.72 33.18 2.24
N LEU A 307 10.78 32.27 1.26
CA LEU A 307 11.58 32.47 0.04
C LEU A 307 11.10 33.68 -0.77
N MET A 308 9.79 33.89 -0.89
CA MET A 308 9.21 35.06 -1.56
C MET A 308 9.55 36.37 -0.83
N ILE A 309 9.51 36.38 0.51
CA ILE A 309 9.94 37.53 1.32
C ILE A 309 11.43 37.81 1.13
N LEU A 310 12.28 36.78 1.16
CA LEU A 310 13.72 36.94 0.95
C LEU A 310 14.05 37.45 -0.47
N ALA A 311 13.35 36.95 -1.49
CA ALA A 311 13.49 37.44 -2.86
C ALA A 311 13.09 38.91 -2.98
N ALA A 312 11.98 39.32 -2.37
CA ALA A 312 11.54 40.71 -2.34
C ALA A 312 12.56 41.63 -1.63
N ILE A 313 13.14 41.18 -0.51
CA ILE A 313 14.21 41.91 0.19
C ILE A 313 15.45 42.07 -0.72
N ALA A 314 15.87 41.01 -1.40
CA ALA A 314 17.02 41.06 -2.31
C ALA A 314 16.79 42.02 -3.49
N SER A 315 15.58 42.02 -4.09
CA SER A 315 15.22 42.97 -5.15
C SER A 315 15.21 44.43 -4.67
N LEU A 316 14.72 44.69 -3.45
CA LEU A 316 14.76 46.03 -2.86
C LEU A 316 16.20 46.50 -2.63
N ILE A 317 17.09 45.62 -2.16
CA ILE A 317 18.51 45.93 -2.00
C ILE A 317 19.16 46.27 -3.35
N GLY A 318 18.87 45.49 -4.40
CA GLY A 318 19.37 45.74 -5.76
C GLY A 318 18.88 47.09 -6.33
N LEU A 319 17.61 47.43 -6.13
CA LEU A 319 17.05 48.74 -6.52
C LEU A 319 17.74 49.89 -5.80
N VAL A 320 17.95 49.80 -4.49
CA VAL A 320 18.66 50.84 -3.71
C VAL A 320 20.09 51.02 -4.21
N ALA A 321 20.79 49.94 -4.57
CA ALA A 321 22.13 50.00 -5.14
C ALA A 321 22.16 50.71 -6.50
N LEU A 322 21.17 50.46 -7.37
CA LEU A 322 21.02 51.15 -8.66
C LEU A 322 20.78 52.66 -8.48
N PHE A 323 19.91 53.06 -7.54
CA PHE A 323 19.66 54.48 -7.28
C PHE A 323 20.85 55.20 -6.63
N ARG A 324 21.65 54.52 -5.80
CA ARG A 324 22.89 55.10 -5.25
C ARG A 324 24.00 55.24 -6.30
N GLY A 325 24.05 54.34 -7.29
CA GLY A 325 25.05 54.40 -8.37
C GLY A 325 24.87 55.55 -9.36
N THR A 326 23.73 56.25 -9.35
CA THR A 326 23.46 57.38 -10.26
C THR A 326 23.81 58.75 -9.71
N GLU A 327 24.07 58.89 -8.40
CA GLU A 327 24.46 60.19 -7.82
C GLU A 327 25.94 60.54 -8.03
N ASP A 328 26.84 59.55 -8.11
CA ASP A 328 28.28 59.81 -8.26
C ASP A 328 28.76 59.90 -9.72
N ASN A 329 27.99 59.37 -10.68
CA ASN A 329 28.37 59.42 -12.11
C ASN A 329 27.94 60.71 -12.83
N ASN A 330 27.19 61.61 -12.18
CA ASN A 330 26.79 62.88 -12.78
C ASN A 330 27.85 64.01 -12.63
N LYS A 331 29.04 63.69 -12.11
CA LYS A 331 30.17 64.65 -11.98
C LYS A 331 31.36 64.37 -12.91
N ILE A 332 31.36 63.28 -13.67
CA ILE A 332 32.49 62.93 -14.55
C ILE A 332 31.95 62.43 -15.90
N ASN A 333 31.36 63.32 -16.70
CA ASN A 333 31.32 63.19 -18.16
C ASN A 333 30.88 64.51 -18.82
N SER A 334 31.73 65.52 -18.70
CA SER A 334 31.95 66.48 -19.80
C SER A 334 33.31 66.14 -20.39
N GLN A 335 33.37 65.92 -21.70
CA GLN A 335 34.54 65.51 -22.49
C GLN A 335 34.84 64.01 -22.40
N THR A 336 34.46 63.24 -23.41
CA THR A 336 35.28 62.99 -24.61
C THR A 336 34.46 62.11 -25.56
N ALA A 337 34.28 62.54 -26.80
CA ALA A 337 33.82 61.67 -27.88
C ALA A 337 34.96 60.71 -28.29
N PRO A 338 34.66 59.44 -28.58
CA PRO A 338 35.37 58.81 -29.67
C PRO A 338 34.45 58.07 -30.64
N GLN A 339 35.04 57.87 -31.81
CA GLN A 339 34.43 57.51 -33.07
C GLN A 339 33.92 56.06 -33.12
N LEU A 340 32.96 55.88 -34.03
CA LEU A 340 32.65 54.62 -34.68
C LEU A 340 33.92 53.89 -35.13
N HIS A 341 34.08 52.63 -34.73
CA HIS A 341 34.64 51.63 -35.62
C HIS A 341 34.01 50.25 -35.36
N GLU A 342 33.28 49.83 -36.37
CA GLU A 342 32.86 48.49 -36.73
C GLU A 342 34.06 47.53 -36.81
N VAL A 343 34.01 46.36 -36.16
CA VAL A 343 34.52 45.06 -36.67
C VAL A 343 33.89 43.93 -35.84
N ALA A 344 32.98 43.18 -36.45
CA ALA A 344 32.57 41.86 -35.98
C ALA A 344 33.64 40.82 -36.36
N LYS A 345 34.26 40.16 -35.39
CA LYS A 345 34.99 38.89 -35.60
C LYS A 345 34.86 37.95 -34.41
N THR A 346 34.14 36.86 -34.66
CA THR A 346 34.13 35.58 -33.93
C THR A 346 35.53 34.96 -33.77
N PRO A 347 35.78 34.18 -32.71
CA PRO A 347 36.70 33.05 -32.73
C PRO A 347 35.94 31.75 -32.38
N VAL A 348 35.85 30.75 -33.26
CA VAL A 348 36.87 29.75 -33.65
C VAL A 348 37.59 29.11 -32.46
N MET A 349 37.20 27.85 -32.24
CA MET A 349 37.82 26.86 -31.37
C MET A 349 39.33 26.72 -31.57
N ARG A 350 40.07 26.49 -30.48
CA ARG A 350 41.22 25.59 -30.50
C ARG A 350 41.44 24.90 -29.16
N ASN A 351 41.60 23.58 -29.30
CA ASN A 351 42.07 22.61 -28.33
C ASN A 351 43.46 22.95 -27.77
N LEU A 352 43.73 22.44 -26.56
CA LEU A 352 44.96 21.77 -26.07
C LEU A 352 44.66 21.38 -24.60
N SER A 353 44.38 20.11 -24.32
CA SER A 353 45.30 19.04 -23.88
C SER A 353 45.81 19.15 -22.43
N SER A 354 45.53 18.08 -21.68
CA SER A 354 46.30 17.46 -20.59
C SER A 354 46.63 18.27 -19.32
N SER A 355 46.06 17.85 -18.18
CA SER A 355 46.87 17.37 -17.04
C SER A 355 46.02 16.81 -15.88
N SER A 356 46.48 15.66 -15.39
CA SER A 356 46.41 15.09 -14.03
C SER A 356 45.10 15.11 -13.23
N VAL A 357 44.59 13.89 -13.02
CA VAL A 357 43.72 13.45 -11.93
C VAL A 357 44.42 13.68 -10.59
N ALA A 358 43.83 14.50 -9.72
CA ALA A 358 44.12 14.54 -8.30
C ALA A 358 42.81 14.26 -7.53
N SER A 359 42.85 13.25 -6.67
CA SER A 359 41.73 12.81 -5.84
C SER A 359 41.31 13.90 -4.83
N PRO A 360 40.00 14.07 -4.54
CA PRO A 360 39.56 14.96 -3.49
C PRO A 360 39.82 14.36 -2.10
N PRO A 361 40.14 15.18 -1.07
CA PRO A 361 40.26 14.73 0.30
C PRO A 361 38.87 14.41 0.90
N PRO A 362 38.80 13.61 1.98
CA PRO A 362 37.55 13.17 2.58
C PRO A 362 36.78 14.34 3.18
N VAL A 363 35.48 14.38 2.87
CA VAL A 363 34.48 15.26 3.47
C VAL A 363 34.35 14.88 4.95
N GLN A 364 34.63 15.81 5.85
CA GLN A 364 34.29 15.68 7.27
C GLN A 364 32.78 15.86 7.44
N GLU A 365 32.13 14.87 8.05
CA GLU A 365 30.69 14.85 8.33
C GLU A 365 30.28 15.91 9.36
N HIS A 366 29.33 16.77 8.99
CA HIS A 366 28.58 17.64 9.91
C HIS A 366 27.45 16.85 10.61
N THR A 367 27.78 15.92 11.51
CA THR A 367 26.80 15.20 12.35
C THR A 367 26.50 15.91 13.67
N THR A 368 27.33 16.86 14.11
CA THR A 368 27.18 17.55 15.40
C THR A 368 26.09 18.61 15.44
N SER A 369 25.71 19.22 14.31
CA SER A 369 24.71 20.30 14.29
C SER A 369 23.25 19.83 14.45
N LYS A 370 22.92 18.61 14.02
CA LYS A 370 21.53 18.09 14.06
C LYS A 370 21.12 17.66 15.48
N ASN A 371 22.05 17.09 16.25
CA ASN A 371 21.79 16.67 17.63
C ASN A 371 21.60 17.85 18.60
N VAL A 372 22.26 18.99 18.36
CA VAL A 372 22.10 20.19 19.19
C VAL A 372 20.67 20.74 19.12
N ARG A 373 20.05 20.70 17.94
CA ARG A 373 18.68 21.22 17.74
C ARG A 373 17.61 20.36 18.41
N PHE A 374 17.85 19.05 18.46
CA PHE A 374 16.98 18.10 19.16
C PHE A 374 17.08 18.28 20.68
N GLU A 375 18.30 18.35 21.23
CA GLU A 375 18.53 18.57 22.66
C GLU A 375 17.99 19.92 23.16
N GLU A 376 18.11 20.99 22.37
CA GLU A 376 17.51 22.29 22.69
C GLU A 376 15.97 22.26 22.70
N SER A 377 15.36 21.45 21.82
CA SER A 377 13.90 21.28 21.77
C SER A 377 13.42 20.48 22.99
N LEU A 378 14.18 19.44 23.36
CA LEU A 378 13.96 18.63 24.56
C LEU A 378 14.13 19.44 25.86
N ALA A 379 15.13 20.32 25.92
CA ALA A 379 15.35 21.21 27.06
C ALA A 379 14.21 22.24 27.21
N ARG A 380 13.75 22.84 26.10
CA ARG A 380 12.58 23.73 26.10
C ARG A 380 11.31 23.04 26.56
N MET A 381 11.12 21.79 26.15
CA MET A 381 9.98 20.96 26.54
C MET A 381 9.98 20.68 28.06
N LYS A 382 11.14 20.33 28.64
CA LYS A 382 11.29 20.13 30.10
C LYS A 382 10.96 21.39 30.92
N VAL A 383 11.29 22.58 30.41
CA VAL A 383 11.00 23.85 31.08
C VAL A 383 9.50 24.17 31.02
N LYS A 384 8.85 24.01 29.86
CA LYS A 384 7.41 24.30 29.70
C LYS A 384 6.51 23.31 30.47
N LEU A 385 6.93 22.05 30.62
CA LEU A 385 6.21 21.04 31.41
C LEU A 385 6.16 21.39 32.90
N ARG A 386 7.20 22.03 33.44
CA ARG A 386 7.24 22.44 34.85
C ARG A 386 6.38 23.67 35.16
N SER A 387 5.97 24.43 34.15
CA SER A 387 5.22 25.68 34.33
C SER A 387 3.70 25.56 34.11
N GLY A 388 3.19 24.37 33.77
CA GLY A 388 1.81 24.18 33.32
C GLY A 388 1.65 24.66 31.87
N MET A 389 1.31 23.73 30.97
CA MET A 389 1.26 23.97 29.52
C MET A 389 -0.21 23.96 29.07
N SER A 390 -0.58 24.88 28.17
CA SER A 390 -1.92 24.85 27.57
C SER A 390 -2.03 23.79 26.47
N TYR A 391 -3.25 23.41 26.12
CA TYR A 391 -3.55 22.45 25.05
C TYR A 391 -2.91 22.82 23.71
N GLU A 392 -2.97 24.10 23.32
CA GLU A 392 -2.42 24.61 22.07
C GLU A 392 -0.89 24.52 22.05
N GLN A 393 -0.25 24.77 23.19
CA GLN A 393 1.21 24.65 23.34
C GLN A 393 1.69 23.20 23.25
N LEU A 394 0.88 22.24 23.72
CA LEU A 394 1.18 20.81 23.63
C LEU A 394 1.09 20.31 22.18
N VAL A 395 0.06 20.72 21.44
CA VAL A 395 -0.13 20.35 20.03
C VAL A 395 1.01 20.90 19.15
N GLU A 396 1.39 22.16 19.33
CA GLU A 396 2.51 22.78 18.62
C GLU A 396 3.83 22.03 18.88
N LEU A 397 4.05 21.59 20.13
CA LEU A 397 5.21 20.80 20.53
C LEU A 397 5.24 19.38 19.93
N LEU A 398 4.09 18.73 19.80
CA LEU A 398 4.00 17.39 19.18
C LEU A 398 4.31 17.44 17.68
N ASP A 399 3.89 18.50 16.99
CA ASP A 399 4.22 18.69 15.58
C ASP A 399 5.71 19.02 15.36
N GLU A 400 6.33 19.80 16.26
CA GLU A 400 7.79 20.02 16.24
C GLU A 400 8.57 18.71 16.43
N ALA A 401 8.13 17.83 17.34
CA ALA A 401 8.76 16.53 17.59
C ALA A 401 8.60 15.57 16.40
N ARG A 402 7.44 15.60 15.72
CA ARG A 402 7.16 14.81 14.51
C ARG A 402 8.10 15.19 13.36
N VAL A 403 8.33 16.48 13.15
CA VAL A 403 9.28 17.00 12.15
C VAL A 403 10.72 16.61 12.51
N ALA A 404 11.11 16.67 13.79
CA ALA A 404 12.44 16.27 14.23
C ALA A 404 12.70 14.76 14.00
N LYS A 405 11.70 13.88 14.25
CA LYS A 405 11.77 12.43 14.00
C LYS A 405 12.04 12.12 12.53
N THR A 406 11.48 12.90 11.61
CA THR A 406 11.69 12.70 10.16
C THR A 406 13.10 13.10 9.70
N MET A 407 13.82 13.90 10.49
CA MET A 407 15.14 14.44 10.12
C MET A 407 16.33 13.69 10.75
N SER A 408 16.13 12.91 11.82
CA SER A 408 17.20 12.14 12.48
C SER A 408 17.25 10.70 11.95
N GLY A 409 18.11 10.44 10.98
CA GLY A 409 18.23 9.14 10.29
C GLY A 409 18.89 8.01 11.09
N ASP A 410 19.40 8.26 12.30
CA ASP A 410 20.00 7.23 13.17
C ASP A 410 19.76 7.60 14.63
N ILE A 411 19.16 6.69 15.40
CA ILE A 411 18.64 6.95 16.75
C ILE A 411 19.33 6.01 17.75
N ALA A 412 19.88 6.57 18.83
CA ALA A 412 20.56 5.81 19.89
C ALA A 412 19.57 5.02 20.77
N PRO A 413 19.98 3.95 21.48
CA PRO A 413 19.08 3.07 22.25
C PRO A 413 18.22 3.76 23.31
N VAL A 414 18.71 4.87 23.90
CA VAL A 414 17.97 5.68 24.88
C VAL A 414 16.79 6.41 24.23
N GLN A 415 16.96 6.84 22.98
CA GLN A 415 15.93 7.53 22.21
C GLN A 415 14.85 6.55 21.72
N ILE A 416 15.19 5.28 21.43
CA ILE A 416 14.20 4.24 21.04
C ILE A 416 13.13 4.02 22.12
N ARG A 417 13.50 4.04 23.40
CA ARG A 417 12.52 3.90 24.50
C ARG A 417 11.60 5.12 24.64
N GLN A 418 12.13 6.32 24.40
CA GLN A 418 11.32 7.54 24.37
C GLN A 418 10.34 7.52 23.18
N PHE A 419 10.74 6.96 22.04
CA PHE A 419 9.86 6.76 20.89
C PHE A 419 8.77 5.72 21.14
N SER A 420 9.06 4.62 21.83
CA SER A 420 8.03 3.63 22.20
C SER A 420 6.96 4.22 23.12
N CYS A 421 7.32 5.09 24.06
CA CYS A 421 6.31 5.80 24.86
C CYS A 421 5.52 6.80 24.00
N TYR A 422 6.17 7.46 23.04
CA TYR A 422 5.48 8.39 22.13
C TYR A 422 4.39 7.68 21.31
N GLU A 423 4.66 6.48 20.79
CA GLU A 423 3.68 5.68 20.05
C GLU A 423 2.53 5.17 20.94
N GLU A 424 2.80 4.84 22.21
CA GLU A 424 1.74 4.53 23.18
C GLU A 424 0.85 5.75 23.47
N LEU A 425 1.44 6.94 23.60
CA LEU A 425 0.69 8.18 23.82
C LEU A 425 -0.13 8.56 22.58
N GLU A 426 0.41 8.39 21.36
CA GLU A 426 -0.30 8.65 20.10
C GLU A 426 -1.47 7.65 19.90
N ASN A 427 -1.29 6.39 20.27
CA ASN A 427 -2.36 5.38 20.27
C ASN A 427 -3.43 5.68 21.32
N LEU A 428 -3.05 6.07 22.54
CA LEU A 428 -4.01 6.49 23.56
C LEU A 428 -4.77 7.73 23.09
N TRP A 429 -4.09 8.70 22.47
CA TRP A 429 -4.70 9.95 22.03
C TRP A 429 -5.67 9.76 20.86
N SER A 430 -5.27 9.03 19.82
CA SER A 430 -6.11 8.75 18.64
C SER A 430 -7.42 8.04 18.99
N GLN A 431 -7.39 7.16 20.00
CA GLN A 431 -8.57 6.41 20.43
C GLN A 431 -9.54 7.20 21.31
N ARG A 432 -9.12 8.37 21.82
CA ARG A 432 -9.80 9.08 22.92
C ARG A 432 -10.16 10.53 22.58
N THR A 433 -9.98 10.95 21.32
CA THR A 433 -10.46 12.26 20.89
C THR A 433 -11.99 12.35 20.97
N PRO A 434 -12.58 13.55 21.17
CA PRO A 434 -14.03 13.73 21.13
C PRO A 434 -14.69 13.19 19.86
N ASN A 435 -13.99 13.27 18.71
CA ASN A 435 -14.43 12.66 17.44
C ASN A 435 -14.42 11.13 17.50
N ALA A 436 -13.38 10.52 18.07
CA ALA A 436 -13.30 9.06 18.24
C ALA A 436 -14.38 8.54 19.21
N LEU A 437 -14.70 9.29 20.27
CA LEU A 437 -15.79 8.97 21.20
C LEU A 437 -17.17 9.06 20.53
N LEU A 438 -17.38 10.07 19.67
CA LEU A 438 -18.59 10.20 18.85
C LEU A 438 -18.72 9.03 17.85
N GLN A 439 -17.65 8.72 17.12
CA GLN A 439 -17.64 7.67 16.09
C GLN A 439 -17.87 6.28 16.68
N ARG A 440 -17.50 6.05 17.94
CA ARG A 440 -17.71 4.79 18.65
C ARG A 440 -19.08 4.71 19.36
N GLY A 441 -19.88 5.78 19.30
CA GLY A 441 -21.18 5.84 19.98
C GLY A 441 -21.09 5.85 21.51
N VAL A 442 -19.93 6.21 22.06
CA VAL A 442 -19.71 6.28 23.53
C VAL A 442 -20.45 7.46 24.13
N VAL A 443 -20.65 8.51 23.35
CA VAL A 443 -21.36 9.75 23.71
C VAL A 443 -22.27 10.15 22.56
N SER A 444 -23.39 10.77 22.89
CA SER A 444 -24.47 11.04 21.92
C SER A 444 -24.38 12.43 21.27
N SER A 445 -23.53 13.30 21.82
CA SER A 445 -23.37 14.67 21.34
C SER A 445 -21.94 15.19 21.51
N TRP A 446 -21.60 16.21 20.73
CA TRP A 446 -20.27 16.83 20.73
C TRP A 446 -19.98 17.53 22.07
N GLU A 447 -20.99 18.14 22.68
CA GLU A 447 -20.91 18.80 23.98
C GLU A 447 -20.70 17.82 25.13
N GLU A 448 -21.26 16.61 25.01
CA GLU A 448 -21.04 15.49 25.94
C GLU A 448 -19.62 14.91 25.75
N ALA A 449 -19.17 14.73 24.50
CA ALA A 449 -17.80 14.30 24.18
C ALA A 449 -16.73 15.25 24.76
N LYS A 450 -16.96 16.56 24.67
CA LYS A 450 -16.07 17.58 25.26
C LYS A 450 -16.06 17.53 26.78
N ARG A 451 -17.24 17.35 27.40
CA ARG A 451 -17.36 17.27 28.86
C ARG A 451 -16.66 16.03 29.40
N GLU A 452 -16.90 14.87 28.80
CA GLU A 452 -16.29 13.59 29.18
C GLU A 452 -14.75 13.65 29.05
N TYR A 453 -14.25 14.17 27.92
CA TYR A 453 -12.82 14.36 27.69
C TYR A 453 -12.16 15.28 28.73
N SER A 454 -12.84 16.35 29.14
CA SER A 454 -12.31 17.32 30.13
C SER A 454 -12.32 16.81 31.58
N PHE A 455 -13.17 15.86 31.93
CA PHE A 455 -13.43 15.51 33.34
C PHE A 455 -12.67 14.26 33.82
N THR A 456 -12.43 13.28 32.95
CA THR A 456 -11.90 11.97 33.35
C THR A 456 -10.51 11.66 32.80
N GLU A 457 -10.11 12.27 31.68
CA GLU A 457 -8.99 11.75 30.88
C GLU A 457 -7.74 12.63 30.85
N GLU A 458 -7.86 13.94 31.07
CA GLU A 458 -6.73 14.87 31.21
C GLU A 458 -5.74 14.43 32.32
N PRO A 459 -6.18 13.95 33.50
CA PRO A 459 -5.28 13.43 34.54
C PRO A 459 -4.56 12.13 34.15
N ILE A 460 -5.19 11.29 33.32
CA ILE A 460 -4.64 9.98 32.90
C ILE A 460 -3.53 10.18 31.87
N ILE A 461 -3.78 11.05 30.88
CA ILE A 461 -2.77 11.42 29.88
C ILE A 461 -1.60 12.12 30.57
N ASN A 462 -1.86 13.06 31.48
CA ASN A 462 -0.81 13.75 32.24
C ASN A 462 -0.01 12.80 33.14
N LYS A 463 -0.65 11.78 33.74
CA LYS A 463 0.03 10.76 34.55
C LYS A 463 0.93 9.84 33.70
N LYS A 464 0.42 9.30 32.59
CA LYS A 464 1.20 8.48 31.64
C LYS A 464 2.37 9.28 31.04
N PHE A 465 2.13 10.55 30.74
CA PHE A 465 3.17 11.47 30.28
C PHE A 465 4.24 11.70 31.36
N ALA A 466 3.85 11.92 32.62
CA ALA A 466 4.79 12.05 33.74
C ALA A 466 5.60 10.77 34.00
N GLU A 467 4.98 9.58 33.89
CA GLU A 467 5.66 8.28 34.03
C GLU A 467 6.75 8.11 32.98
N CYS A 468 6.47 8.44 31.71
CA CYS A 468 7.45 8.35 30.64
C CYS A 468 8.64 9.31 30.75
N TYR A 469 8.48 10.42 31.48
CA TYR A 469 9.55 11.40 31.71
C TYR A 469 10.28 11.22 33.05
N SER A 470 9.84 10.31 33.91
CA SER A 470 10.51 9.96 35.17
C SER A 470 11.65 8.94 35.02
N TYR A 471 11.75 8.33 33.84
CA TYR A 471 12.86 7.50 33.37
C TYR A 471 13.85 8.34 32.54
#